data_AF-A0A2S5G8X4-F1
#
_entry.id   AF-A0A2S5G8X4-F1
#
_cell.length_a   1.000
_cell.length_b   1.000
_cell.length_c   1.000
_cell.angle_alpha   90.00
_cell.angle_beta   90.00
_cell.angle_gamma   90.00
#
_symmetry.space_group_name_H-M   'P 1'
#
loop_
_entity.id
_entity.type
_entity.pdbx_description
1 polymer ?
#
loop_
_entity_poly.entity_id
_entity_poly.type
_entity_poly.pdbx_seq_one_letter_code
_entity_poly.pdbx_strand_id
1 'polypeptide(L)'
;MNTIIENLTGMDALSDQVVAMDLLIAAKSGVRNYAMAVTEAGTPEVKEMLTRHLDDAIEMHEQVSAYAVEKGWYHPWDTNEQIQLNLTNMKTALNLPAL
;
A
#
# COMPACT_ATOMS: atom_id res chain seq x y z
N MET A 1 -2.57 22.67 -4.89
CA MET A 1 -3.93 23.25 -4.91
C MET A 1 -3.97 24.28 -3.75
N ASN A 2 -5.09 24.92 -3.41
CA ASN A 2 -5.09 25.94 -2.34
C ASN A 2 -5.24 25.25 -0.96
N THR A 3 -4.28 25.45 -0.05
CA THR A 3 -4.24 24.86 1.30
C THR A 3 -5.50 25.10 2.13
N ILE A 4 -6.19 26.22 1.91
CA ILE A 4 -7.47 26.50 2.60
C ILE A 4 -8.55 25.52 2.17
N ILE A 5 -8.61 25.18 0.87
CA ILE A 5 -9.60 24.24 0.34
C ILE A 5 -9.25 22.81 0.79
N GLU A 6 -7.96 22.45 0.79
CA GLU A 6 -7.48 21.14 1.26
C GLU A 6 -7.88 20.89 2.71
N ASN A 7 -7.63 21.85 3.60
CA ASN A 7 -8.02 21.76 5.02
C ASN A 7 -9.53 21.73 5.24
N LEU A 8 -10.31 22.48 4.45
CA LEU A 8 -11.77 22.52 4.55
C LEU A 8 -12.44 21.24 4.02
N THR A 9 -11.78 20.51 3.13
CA THR A 9 -12.30 19.30 2.49
C THR A 9 -11.74 18.01 3.10
N GLY A 10 -10.80 18.10 4.04
CA GLY A 10 -10.07 16.96 4.59
C GLY A 10 -9.11 16.31 3.60
N MET A 11 -8.84 16.96 2.45
CA MET A 11 -7.88 16.48 1.44
C MET A 11 -6.43 16.64 1.90
N ASP A 12 -6.18 17.45 2.94
CA ASP A 12 -4.87 17.53 3.61
C ASP A 12 -4.45 16.18 4.21
N ALA A 13 -5.40 15.31 4.55
CA ALA A 13 -5.15 13.95 5.02
C ALA A 13 -4.65 12.99 3.92
N LEU A 14 -4.90 13.28 2.64
CA LEU A 14 -4.49 12.46 1.49
C LEU A 14 -3.03 12.74 1.10
N SER A 15 -2.12 12.54 2.04
CA SER A 15 -0.69 12.69 1.79
C SER A 15 -0.13 11.59 0.87
N ASP A 16 1.02 11.86 0.24
CA ASP A 16 1.76 10.86 -0.54
C ASP A 16 2.06 9.59 0.28
N GLN A 17 2.27 9.73 1.59
CA GLN A 17 2.44 8.60 2.49
C GLN A 17 1.19 7.73 2.54
N VAL A 18 0.00 8.32 2.69
CA VAL A 18 -1.26 7.57 2.72
C VAL A 18 -1.47 6.84 1.39
N VAL A 19 -1.27 7.52 0.27
CA VAL A 19 -1.40 6.93 -1.07
C VAL A 19 -0.42 5.78 -1.27
N ALA A 20 0.86 5.96 -0.91
CA ALA A 20 1.88 4.93 -1.05
C ALA A 20 1.61 3.70 -0.17
N MET A 21 1.14 3.92 1.07
CA MET A 21 0.83 2.82 1.99
C MET A 21 -0.43 2.05 1.56
N ASP A 22 -1.46 2.73 1.06
CA ASP A 22 -2.64 2.07 0.48
C ASP A 22 -2.27 1.26 -0.77
N LEU A 23 -1.44 1.83 -1.64
CA LEU A 23 -0.92 1.12 -2.82
C LEU A 23 -0.09 -0.10 -2.42
N LEU A 24 0.74 0.00 -1.37
CA LEU A 24 1.52 -1.13 -0.85
C LEU A 24 0.60 -2.25 -0.33
N ILE A 25 -0.49 -1.90 0.36
CA ILE A 25 -1.49 -2.87 0.83
C ILE A 25 -2.19 -3.53 -0.37
N ALA A 26 -2.55 -2.76 -1.39
CA ALA A 26 -3.16 -3.28 -2.62
C ALA A 26 -2.21 -4.24 -3.35
N ALA A 27 -0.93 -3.90 -3.49
CA ALA A 27 0.08 -4.76 -4.11
C ALA A 27 0.23 -6.10 -3.36
N LYS A 28 0.36 -6.05 -2.02
CA LYS A 28 0.42 -7.27 -1.17
C LYS A 28 -0.83 -8.15 -1.33
N SER A 29 -1.99 -7.52 -1.42
CA SER A 29 -3.25 -8.23 -1.63
C SER A 29 -3.33 -8.84 -3.03
N GLY A 30 -2.86 -8.13 -4.05
CA GLY A 30 -2.72 -8.62 -5.43
C GLY A 30 -1.87 -9.88 -5.50
N VAL A 31 -0.66 -9.86 -4.92
CA VAL A 31 0.22 -11.05 -4.84
C VAL A 31 -0.50 -12.24 -4.23
N ARG A 32 -1.14 -12.07 -3.06
CA ARG A 32 -1.88 -13.14 -2.39
C ARG A 32 -3.01 -13.69 -3.27
N ASN A 33 -3.80 -12.80 -3.87
CA ASN A 33 -4.96 -13.17 -4.65
C ASN A 33 -4.58 -13.87 -5.96
N TYR A 34 -3.53 -13.41 -6.65
CA TYR A 34 -3.06 -14.07 -7.87
C TYR A 34 -2.41 -15.42 -7.56
N ALA A 35 -1.65 -15.55 -6.47
CA ALA A 35 -1.10 -16.84 -6.05
C ALA A 35 -2.22 -17.88 -5.81
N MET A 36 -3.30 -17.47 -5.15
CA MET A 36 -4.49 -18.31 -4.96
C MET A 36 -5.20 -18.60 -6.30
N ALA A 37 -5.32 -17.62 -7.19
CA ALA A 37 -5.98 -17.82 -8.48
C ALA A 37 -5.21 -18.78 -9.39
N VAL A 38 -3.86 -18.74 -9.37
CA VAL A 38 -2.99 -19.65 -10.14
C VAL A 38 -3.21 -21.11 -9.73
N THR A 39 -3.49 -21.40 -8.45
CA THR A 39 -3.73 -22.77 -7.99
C THR A 39 -5.11 -23.30 -8.38
N GLU A 40 -6.07 -22.41 -8.63
CA GLU A 40 -7.46 -22.74 -8.99
C GLU A 40 -7.74 -22.64 -10.50
N ALA A 41 -6.72 -22.35 -11.32
CA ALA A 41 -6.87 -22.15 -12.76
C ALA A 41 -7.29 -23.45 -13.47
N GLY A 42 -8.42 -23.40 -14.19
CA GLY A 42 -9.00 -24.57 -14.88
C GLY A 42 -8.39 -24.92 -16.23
N THR A 43 -7.59 -24.04 -16.84
CA THR A 43 -6.89 -24.30 -18.12
C THR A 43 -5.45 -23.80 -18.09
N PRO A 44 -4.55 -24.35 -18.92
CA PRO A 44 -3.16 -23.90 -19.03
C PRO A 44 -3.03 -22.41 -19.40
N GLU A 45 -3.88 -21.92 -20.29
CA GLU A 45 -3.84 -20.53 -20.80
C GLU A 45 -4.23 -19.53 -19.71
N VAL A 46 -5.26 -19.87 -18.91
CA VAL A 46 -5.66 -19.05 -17.75
C VAL A 46 -4.57 -19.07 -16.69
N LYS A 47 -3.96 -20.23 -16.44
CA LYS A 47 -2.86 -20.36 -15.49
C LYS A 47 -1.68 -19.49 -15.89
N GLU A 48 -1.25 -19.54 -17.15
CA GLU A 48 -0.15 -18.72 -17.67
C GLU A 48 -0.43 -17.21 -17.55
N MET A 49 -1.65 -16.77 -17.85
CA MET A 49 -2.04 -15.38 -17.68
C MET A 49 -1.99 -14.94 -16.21
N LEU A 50 -2.54 -15.75 -15.29
CA LEU A 50 -2.54 -15.44 -13.87
C LEU A 50 -1.14 -15.49 -13.25
N THR A 51 -0.26 -16.36 -13.75
CA THR A 51 1.16 -16.38 -13.35
C THR A 51 1.86 -15.09 -13.76
N ARG A 52 1.63 -14.58 -14.97
CA ARG A 52 2.18 -13.27 -15.38
C ARG A 52 1.67 -12.12 -14.50
N HIS A 53 0.38 -12.09 -14.18
CA HIS A 53 -0.15 -11.08 -13.25
C HIS A 53 0.40 -11.21 -11.82
N LEU A 54 0.70 -12.43 -11.36
CA LEU A 54 1.38 -12.64 -10.09
C LEU A 54 2.78 -12.03 -10.13
N ASP A 55 3.55 -12.27 -11.18
CA ASP A 55 4.90 -11.72 -11.36
C ASP A 55 4.85 -10.18 -11.40
N ASP A 56 3.93 -9.59 -12.17
CA ASP A 56 3.73 -8.13 -12.23
C ASP A 56 3.35 -7.54 -10.85
N ALA A 57 2.52 -8.26 -10.07
CA ALA A 57 2.13 -7.83 -8.73
C ALA A 57 3.29 -7.90 -7.73
N ILE A 58 4.19 -8.89 -7.88
CA ILE A 58 5.42 -8.99 -7.08
C ILE A 58 6.35 -7.82 -7.40
N GLU A 59 6.55 -7.51 -8.68
CA GLU A 59 7.37 -6.36 -9.09
C GLU A 59 6.80 -5.04 -8.55
N MET A 60 5.48 -4.83 -8.67
CA MET A 60 4.82 -3.65 -8.11
C MET A 60 5.01 -3.56 -6.58
N HIS A 61 4.89 -4.69 -5.86
CA HIS A 61 5.17 -4.72 -4.43
C HIS A 61 6.61 -4.31 -4.11
N GLU A 62 7.59 -4.81 -4.85
CA GLU A 62 9.01 -4.47 -4.66
C GLU A 62 9.26 -2.98 -4.88
N GLN A 63 8.76 -2.40 -5.98
CA GLN A 63 8.92 -0.99 -6.28
C GLN A 63 8.29 -0.08 -5.21
N VAL A 64 7.04 -0.35 -4.83
CA VAL A 64 6.31 0.48 -3.86
C VAL A 64 6.90 0.31 -2.45
N SER A 65 7.30 -0.91 -2.07
CA SER A 65 7.93 -1.14 -0.77
C SER A 65 9.30 -0.45 -0.68
N ALA A 66 10.13 -0.53 -1.72
CA ALA A 66 11.41 0.18 -1.77
C ALA A 66 11.21 1.70 -1.65
N TYR A 67 10.24 2.25 -2.38
CA TYR A 67 9.90 3.67 -2.30
C TYR A 67 9.45 4.08 -0.89
N ALA A 68 8.55 3.30 -0.27
CA ALA A 68 8.08 3.58 1.09
C ALA A 68 9.21 3.47 2.13
N VAL A 69 10.16 2.55 1.95
CA VAL A 69 11.36 2.44 2.79
C VAL A 69 12.27 3.65 2.62
N GLU A 70 12.55 4.06 1.38
CA GLU A 70 13.39 5.24 1.10
C GLU A 70 12.81 6.52 1.73
N LYS A 71 11.48 6.64 1.76
CA LYS A 71 10.78 7.77 2.38
C LYS A 71 10.64 7.68 3.90
N GLY A 72 11.04 6.58 4.53
CA GLY A 72 10.84 6.35 5.97
C GLY A 72 9.37 6.16 6.35
N TRP A 73 8.54 5.70 5.41
CA TRP A 73 7.12 5.40 5.63
C TRP A 73 6.88 3.93 5.94
N TYR A 74 7.88 3.08 5.69
CA TYR A 74 7.82 1.64 5.94
C TYR A 74 9.17 1.11 6.42
N HIS A 75 9.18 0.39 7.55
CA HIS A 75 10.36 -0.17 8.22
C HIS A 75 10.21 -1.69 8.34
N PRO A 76 10.32 -2.45 7.23
CA PRO A 76 10.03 -3.89 7.21
C PRO A 76 10.97 -4.74 8.09
N TRP A 77 12.18 -4.23 8.38
CA TRP A 77 13.22 -4.95 9.10
C TRP A 77 13.39 -4.48 10.56
N ASP A 78 12.75 -3.38 10.95
CA ASP A 78 12.72 -2.88 12.31
C ASP A 78 11.26 -2.76 12.78
N THR A 79 10.76 -3.84 13.37
CA THR A 79 9.39 -3.90 13.88
C THR A 79 9.13 -2.88 14.99
N ASN A 80 10.14 -2.51 15.79
CA ASN A 80 9.95 -1.53 16.85
C ASN A 80 9.75 -0.13 16.26
N GLU A 81 10.59 0.25 15.29
CA GLU A 81 10.44 1.50 14.55
C GLU A 81 9.11 1.56 13.81
N GLN A 82 8.72 0.47 13.12
CA GLN A 82 7.43 0.38 12.44
C GLN A 82 6.25 0.55 13.41
N ILE A 83 6.31 -0.04 14.61
CA ILE A 83 5.26 0.11 15.62
C ILE A 83 5.16 1.57 16.08
N GLN A 84 6.29 2.25 16.33
CA GLN A 84 6.27 3.66 16.73
C GLN A 84 5.73 4.58 15.64
N LEU A 85 6.12 4.33 14.38
CA LEU A 85 5.56 5.04 13.23
C LEU A 85 4.05 4.83 13.14
N ASN A 86 3.57 3.58 13.28
CA ASN A 86 2.14 3.28 13.25
C ASN A 86 1.37 3.96 14.39
N LEU A 87 1.92 3.99 15.61
CA LEU A 87 1.32 4.71 16.74
C LEU A 87 1.21 6.21 16.47
N THR A 88 2.22 6.78 15.83
CA THR A 88 2.22 8.20 15.42
C THR A 88 1.15 8.45 14.38
N ASN A 89 1.10 7.64 13.32
CA ASN A 89 0.09 7.76 12.26
C ASN A 89 -1.34 7.61 12.79
N MET A 90 -1.59 6.68 13.73
CA MET A 90 -2.91 6.54 14.36
C MET A 90 -3.29 7.78 15.17
N LYS A 91 -2.36 8.37 15.92
CA LYS A 91 -2.62 9.63 16.65
C LYS A 91 -2.90 10.78 15.69
N THR A 92 -2.17 10.87 14.58
CA THR A 92 -2.43 11.86 13.53
C THR A 92 -3.84 11.68 12.98
N ALA A 93 -4.23 10.46 12.63
CA ALA A 93 -5.56 10.16 12.10
C ALA A 93 -6.69 10.51 13.08
N LEU A 94 -6.52 10.25 14.37
CA LEU A 94 -7.50 10.61 15.41
C LEU A 94 -7.71 12.13 15.56
N ASN A 95 -6.73 12.94 15.15
CA ASN A 95 -6.79 14.39 15.22
C ASN A 95 -7.31 15.03 13.92
N LEU A 96 -7.54 14.24 12.87
CA LEU A 96 -8.11 14.76 11.63
C LEU A 96 -9.57 15.18 11.86
N PRO A 97 -10.05 16.23 11.17
CA PRO A 97 -11.46 16.60 11.22
C PRO A 97 -12.33 15.41 10.79
N ALA A 98 -13.38 15.11 11.57
CA ALA A 98 -14.39 14.16 11.12
C ALA A 98 -15.14 14.76 9.92
N LEU A 99 -15.30 13.94 8.87
CA LEU A 99 -16.16 14.25 7.72
C LEU A 99 -17.64 14.37 8.13
#